data_AF-A0A846JF63-F1
#
_entry.id   AF-A0A846JF63-F1
#
_cell.length_a   1.000
_cell.length_b   1.000
_cell.length_c   1.000
_cell.angle_alpha   90.00
_cell.angle_beta   90.00
_cell.angle_gamma   90.00
#
_symmetry.space_group_name_H-M   'P 1'
#
loop_
_entity.id
_entity.type
_entity.pdbx_description
1 polymer ?
#
loop_
_entity_poly.entity_id
_entity_poly.type
_entity_poly.pdbx_seq_one_letter_code
_entity_poly.pdbx_strand_id
1 'polypeptide(L)' 'MPRCKRPEWGAVGLLGKILVRDDGTCQVNRYCRPNKEGIAMASRDGYRVMKRIGENQVLVFFDHMRLGHLKNS' A
#
# COMPACT_ATOMS: atom_id res chain seq x y z
N MET A 1 7.09 -0.02 30.74
CA MET A 1 7.56 -0.71 29.52
C MET A 1 7.53 0.27 28.34
N PRO A 2 8.63 0.46 27.59
CA PRO A 2 8.67 1.36 26.42
C PRO A 2 7.68 0.95 25.32
N ARG A 3 7.19 1.90 24.51
CA ARG A 3 6.20 1.66 23.45
C ARG A 3 6.59 0.54 22.49
N CYS A 4 7.86 0.48 22.08
CA CYS A 4 8.38 -0.54 21.17
C CYS A 4 8.34 -1.98 21.70
N LYS A 5 8.13 -2.17 23.00
CA LYS A 5 8.01 -3.51 23.62
C LYS A 5 6.55 -3.91 23.89
N ARG A 6 5.58 -3.04 23.60
CA ARG A 6 4.16 -3.26 23.92
C ARG A 6 3.38 -3.73 22.68
N PRO A 7 2.55 -4.79 22.78
CA PRO A 7 1.89 -5.39 21.63
C PRO A 7 0.83 -4.48 20.98
N GLU A 8 0.24 -3.53 21.73
CA GLU A 8 -0.77 -2.61 21.20
C GLU A 8 -0.18 -1.49 20.32
N TRP A 9 1.16 -1.35 20.25
CA TRP A 9 1.82 -0.36 19.42
C TRP A 9 2.53 -1.00 18.22
N GLY A 10 2.11 -0.63 17.01
CA GLY A 10 2.80 -0.92 15.76
C GLY A 10 3.36 0.34 15.12
N ALA A 11 4.47 0.22 14.38
CA ALA A 11 4.95 1.30 13.53
C ALA A 11 4.05 1.44 12.29
N VAL A 12 3.70 2.68 11.92
CA VAL A 12 2.91 2.99 10.73
C VAL A 12 3.78 3.71 9.72
N GLY A 13 3.89 3.16 8.51
CA GLY A 13 4.63 3.79 7.43
C GLY A 13 3.82 4.94 6.83
N LEU A 14 4.40 6.16 6.85
CA LEU A 14 3.75 7.37 6.35
C LEU A 14 4.24 7.80 4.95
N LEU A 15 5.34 7.22 4.48
CA LEU A 15 5.95 7.51 3.17
C LEU A 15 6.94 6.39 2.81
N GLY A 16 7.08 6.09 1.52
CA GLY A 16 8.16 5.26 0.97
C GLY A 16 7.69 4.05 0.18
N LYS A 17 8.61 3.08 0.01
CA LYS A 17 8.31 1.79 -0.62
C LYS A 17 7.96 0.79 0.47
N ILE A 18 6.70 0.36 0.55
CA ILE A 18 6.17 -0.41 1.67
C ILE A 18 5.61 -1.73 1.15
N LEU A 19 5.95 -2.83 1.84
CA LEU A 19 5.35 -4.13 1.60
C LEU A 19 3.97 -4.18 2.25
N VAL A 20 2.96 -4.53 1.47
CA VAL A 20 1.57 -4.65 1.92
C VAL A 20 1.02 -6.03 1.61
N ARG A 21 0.08 -6.49 2.44
CA ARG A 21 -0.69 -7.72 2.18
C ARG A 21 -1.73 -7.43 1.12
N ASP A 22 -1.86 -8.35 0.17
CA ASP A 22 -2.86 -8.26 -0.90
C ASP A 22 -3.66 -9.57 -1.03
N ASP A 23 -4.80 -9.49 -1.70
CA ASP A 23 -5.70 -10.62 -1.95
C ASP A 23 -5.30 -11.47 -3.17
N GLY A 24 -4.14 -11.17 -3.78
CA GLY A 24 -3.64 -11.84 -4.99
C GLY A 24 -4.09 -11.16 -6.28
N THR A 25 -5.04 -10.22 -6.23
CA THR A 25 -5.54 -9.54 -7.44
C THR A 25 -4.63 -8.42 -7.93
N CYS A 26 -3.74 -7.90 -7.07
CA CYS A 26 -2.89 -6.77 -7.41
C CYS A 26 -1.90 -7.11 -8.54
N GLN A 27 -1.76 -6.22 -9.52
CA GLN A 27 -0.88 -6.44 -10.66
C GLN A 27 0.25 -5.41 -10.67
N VAL A 28 1.47 -5.90 -10.94
CA VAL A 28 2.64 -5.02 -11.16
C VAL A 28 2.30 -4.02 -12.25
N ASN A 29 2.71 -2.77 -12.06
CA ASN A 29 2.39 -1.68 -12.98
C ASN A 29 0.88 -1.37 -13.11
N ARG A 30 0.07 -1.76 -12.12
CA ARG A 30 -1.30 -1.27 -11.91
C ARG A 30 -1.42 -0.59 -10.54
N TYR A 31 -2.64 -0.36 -10.10
CA TYR A 31 -2.93 0.31 -8.83
C TYR A 31 -3.69 -0.60 -7.88
N CYS A 32 -3.61 -0.28 -6.59
CA CYS A 32 -4.38 -0.94 -5.56
C CYS A 32 -4.91 0.06 -4.53
N ARG A 33 -6.01 -0.30 -3.88
CA ARG A 33 -6.52 0.35 -2.66
C ARG A 33 -6.83 -0.69 -1.59
N PRO A 34 -6.73 -0.33 -0.31
CA PRO A 34 -7.19 -1.20 0.75
C PRO A 34 -8.71 -1.35 0.69
N ASN A 35 -9.20 -2.56 0.93
CA ASN A 35 -10.61 -2.79 1.22
C ASN A 35 -10.94 -2.38 2.68
N LYS A 36 -12.18 -2.65 3.12
CA LYS A 36 -12.63 -2.31 4.49
C LYS A 36 -11.88 -3.06 5.61
N GLU A 37 -11.15 -4.12 5.26
CA GLU A 37 -10.36 -4.95 6.18
C GLU A 37 -8.86 -4.60 6.14
N GLY A 38 -8.46 -3.64 5.33
CA GLY A 38 -7.06 -3.23 5.19
C GLY A 38 -6.23 -4.12 4.24
N ILE A 39 -6.86 -4.97 3.44
CA ILE A 39 -6.18 -5.80 2.41
C ILE A 39 -6.12 -5.03 1.10
N ALA A 40 -4.94 -4.95 0.50
CA ALA A 40 -4.78 -4.33 -0.81
C ALA A 40 -5.48 -5.16 -1.89
N MET A 41 -6.38 -4.53 -2.65
CA MET A 41 -7.10 -5.12 -3.77
C MET A 41 -6.81 -4.31 -5.04
N ALA A 42 -6.83 -4.98 -6.20
CA ALA A 42 -6.71 -4.33 -7.50
C ALA A 42 -7.74 -3.18 -7.64
N SER A 43 -7.25 -2.03 -8.11
CA SER A 43 -8.08 -0.85 -8.34
C SER A 43 -7.62 -0.11 -9.59
N ARG A 44 -8.49 0.77 -10.10
CA ARG A 44 -8.18 1.66 -11.23
C ARG A 44 -7.22 2.78 -10.84
N ASP A 45 -7.16 3.10 -9.56
CA ASP A 45 -6.39 4.21 -8.98
C ASP A 45 -5.94 3.87 -7.54
N GLY A 46 -5.17 4.78 -6.91
CA GLY A 46 -4.62 4.59 -5.57
C GLY A 46 -3.10 4.43 -5.59
N TYR A 47 -2.59 3.43 -4.85
CA TYR A 47 -1.16 3.21 -4.68
C TYR A 47 -0.60 2.38 -5.83
N ARG A 48 0.57 2.78 -6.32
CA ARG A 48 1.23 2.11 -7.45
C ARG A 48 1.87 0.81 -6.98
N VAL A 49 1.50 -0.31 -7.61
CA VAL A 49 2.14 -1.61 -7.36
C VAL A 49 3.44 -1.68 -8.15
N MET A 50 4.55 -1.76 -7.43
CA MET A 50 5.90 -1.75 -8.00
C MET A 50 6.41 -3.16 -8.31
N LYS A 51 6.14 -4.11 -7.42
CA LYS A 51 6.66 -5.48 -7.52
C LYS A 51 5.77 -6.45 -6.73
N ARG A 52 5.60 -7.68 -7.23
CA ARG A 52 5.05 -8.80 -6.46
C ARG A 52 6.19 -9.57 -5.80
N ILE A 53 6.09 -9.80 -4.49
CA ILE A 53 7.10 -10.54 -3.72
C ILE A 53 6.65 -11.98 -3.46
N GLY A 54 5.34 -12.19 -3.32
CA GLY A 54 4.75 -13.53 -3.18
C GLY A 54 3.27 -13.54 -3.54
N GLU A 55 2.58 -14.63 -3.21
CA GLU A 55 1.16 -14.83 -3.54
C GLU A 55 0.25 -13.75 -2.95
N ASN A 56 0.52 -13.31 -1.72
CA ASN A 56 -0.29 -12.32 -0.98
C ASN A 56 0.53 -11.13 -0.47
N GLN A 57 1.61 -10.79 -1.17
CA GLN A 57 2.42 -9.64 -0.80
C GLN A 57 2.96 -8.88 -2.02
N VAL A 58 2.74 -7.57 -2.01
CA VAL A 58 3.23 -6.64 -3.03
C VAL A 58 3.96 -5.46 -2.41
N LEU A 59 4.92 -4.91 -3.15
CA LEU A 59 5.60 -3.66 -2.83
C LEU A 59 4.86 -2.50 -3.51
N VAL A 60 4.43 -1.52 -2.71
CA VAL A 60 3.79 -0.29 -3.21
C VAL A 60 4.64 0.93 -2.91
N PHE A 61 4.47 1.98 -3.70
CA PHE A 61 4.95 3.31 -3.33
C PHE A 61 3.82 4.07 -2.63
N PHE A 62 3.99 4.28 -1.33
CA PHE A 62 3.10 5.07 -0.48
C PHE A 62 3.63 6.49 -0.40
N ASP A 63 2.87 7.44 -0.92
CA ASP A 63 3.23 8.86 -0.96
C ASP A 63 1.97 9.67 -0.64
N HIS A 64 2.09 10.59 0.33
CA HIS A 64 0.99 11.45 0.75
C HIS A 64 0.75 12.64 -0.22
N MET A 65 1.62 12.86 -1.20
CA MET A 65 1.61 14.05 -2.06
C MET A 65 0.85 13.89 -3.38
N ARG A 66 0.07 12.82 -3.56
CA ARG A 66 -0.79 12.67 -4.75
C ARG A 66 -2.14 13.37 -4.62
N LEU A 67 -2.14 14.63 -4.18
CA LEU A 67 -3.26 15.54 -4.38
C LEU A 67 -3.01 16.36 -5.66
N GLY A 68 -3.70 16.03 -6.75
CA GLY A 68 -4.14 17.04 -7.72
C GLY A 68 -3.53 17.14 -9.12
N HIS A 69 -2.43 16.46 -9.47
CA HIS A 69 -1.76 16.70 -10.78
C HIS A 69 -2.17 15.77 -11.95
N LEU A 70 -3.46 15.43 -12.08
CA LEU A 70 -4.03 14.81 -13.29
C LEU A 70 -5.37 15.46 -13.67
N LYS A 71 -5.48 16.79 -13.53
CA LYS A 71 -6.40 17.58 -14.36
C LYS A 71 -5.54 18.19 -15.47
N ASN A 72 -5.84 17.85 -16.71
CA ASN A 72 -5.17 18.21 -17.97
C ASN A 72 -4.15 17.19 -18.49
N SER A 73 -4.67 16.19 -19.21
CA SER A 73 -4.17 15.81 -20.53
C SER A 73 -5.36 15.40 -21.40
#